data_AF-A0A7C4HWR8-F1
#
_entry.id   AF-A0A7C4HWR8-F1
#
_cell.length_a   1.000
_cell.length_b   1.000
_cell.length_c   1.000
_cell.angle_alpha   90.00
_cell.angle_beta   90.00
_cell.angle_gamma   90.00
#
_symmetry.space_group_name_H-M   'P 1'
#
loop_
_entity.id
_entity.type
_entity.pdbx_description
1 polymer ?
#
loop_
_entity_poly.entity_id
_entity_poly.type
_entity_poly.pdbx_seq_one_letter_code
_entity_poly.pdbx_strand_id
1 'polypeptide(L)'
;MSKTIFMLILNEILSKNKIKVRLSEVEKDQVYREILNYFGLAGGLNTCEALERAWQDPYNRSRIEDFIIAWLRRKMRKSISEGYRAGII
;
A
#
# COMPACT_ATOMS: atom_id res chain seq x y z
N MET A 1 -10.21 -6.21 12.69
CA MET A 1 -9.43 -7.15 11.87
C MET A 1 -7.96 -6.78 11.98
N SER A 2 -7.08 -7.75 12.20
CA SER A 2 -5.63 -7.52 12.16
C SER A 2 -5.18 -7.20 10.73
N LYS A 3 -4.16 -6.35 10.54
CA LYS A 3 -3.54 -6.02 9.24
C LYS A 3 -2.03 -6.26 9.24
N THR A 4 -1.56 -7.17 10.11
CA THR A 4 -0.14 -7.43 10.35
C THR A 4 0.61 -7.80 9.06
N ILE A 5 0.06 -8.73 8.26
CA ILE A 5 0.67 -9.15 6.99
C ILE A 5 0.85 -7.96 6.05
N PHE A 6 -0.18 -7.12 5.91
CA PHE A 6 -0.09 -5.90 5.11
C PHE A 6 1.02 -4.96 5.60
N MET A 7 1.16 -4.78 6.91
CA MET A 7 2.22 -3.93 7.48
C MET A 7 3.62 -4.49 7.20
N LEU A 8 3.79 -5.81 7.25
CA LEU A 8 5.07 -6.45 6.91
C LEU A 8 5.42 -6.24 5.43
N ILE A 9 4.47 -6.51 4.53
CA ILE A 9 4.63 -6.29 3.08
C ILE A 9 4.96 -4.83 2.78
N LEU A 10 4.22 -3.90 3.38
CA LEU A 10 4.45 -2.46 3.19
C LEU A 10 5.86 -2.07 3.64
N ASN A 11 6.30 -2.49 4.83
CA ASN A 11 7.63 -2.18 5.34
C ASN A 11 8.74 -2.80 4.48
N GLU A 12 8.55 -4.02 4.01
CA GLU A 12 9.47 -4.69 3.08
C GLU A 12 9.66 -3.88 1.80
N ILE A 13 8.55 -3.48 1.16
CA ILE A 13 8.58 -2.69 -0.09
C ILE A 13 9.22 -1.33 0.12
N LEU A 14 8.89 -0.64 1.22
CA LEU A 14 9.47 0.66 1.56
C LEU A 14 10.99 0.56 1.74
N SER A 15 11.45 -0.46 2.47
CA SER A 15 12.87 -0.72 2.72
C SER A 15 13.61 -1.07 1.42
N LYS A 16 13.11 -2.06 0.68
CA LYS A 16 13.69 -2.54 -0.59
C LYS A 16 13.84 -1.43 -1.62
N ASN A 17 12.85 -0.55 -1.73
CA ASN A 17 12.82 0.53 -2.73
C ASN A 17 13.38 1.86 -2.19
N LYS A 18 13.92 1.89 -0.97
CA LYS A 18 14.45 3.10 -0.31
C LYS A 18 13.44 4.26 -0.28
N ILE A 19 12.14 3.96 -0.20
CA ILE A 19 11.07 4.97 -0.20
C ILE A 19 10.89 5.47 1.23
N LYS A 20 11.12 6.78 1.44
CA LYS A 20 10.88 7.45 2.71
C LYS A 20 9.54 8.19 2.65
N VAL A 21 8.49 7.55 3.16
CA VAL A 21 7.15 8.14 3.26
C VAL A 21 6.51 7.75 4.58
N ARG A 22 5.84 8.70 5.24
CA ARG A 22 5.04 8.44 6.44
C ARG A 22 3.58 8.31 6.04
N LEU A 23 2.98 7.15 6.29
CA LEU A 23 1.53 6.95 6.11
C LEU A 23 0.82 7.11 7.45
N SER A 24 -0.26 7.89 7.46
CA SER A 24 -1.25 7.88 8.55
C SER A 24 -1.97 6.54 8.62
N GLU A 25 -2.64 6.25 9.74
CA GLU A 25 -3.45 5.03 9.85
C GLU A 25 -4.58 4.97 8.82
N VAL A 26 -5.22 6.12 8.53
CA VAL A 26 -6.26 6.24 7.50
C VAL A 26 -5.72 5.85 6.12
N GLU A 27 -4.53 6.32 5.78
CA GLU A 27 -3.89 5.99 4.50
C GLU A 27 -3.47 4.53 4.44
N LYS A 28 -2.92 3.96 5.53
CA LYS A 28 -2.62 2.53 5.59
C LYS A 28 -3.87 1.70 5.36
N ASP A 29 -4.99 2.07 5.99
CA ASP A 29 -6.28 1.39 5.79
C ASP A 29 -6.80 1.55 4.37
N GLN A 30 -6.59 2.72 3.75
CA GLN A 30 -6.94 2.95 2.37
C GLN A 30 -6.12 2.04 1.43
N VAL A 31 -4.80 2.01 1.55
CA VAL A 31 -3.95 1.12 0.73
C VAL A 31 -4.37 -0.34 0.91
N TYR A 32 -4.58 -0.76 2.17
CA TYR A 32 -5.01 -2.12 2.46
C TYR A 32 -6.32 -2.49 1.76
N ARG A 33 -7.36 -1.65 1.88
CA ARG A 33 -8.65 -1.87 1.21
C ARG A 33 -8.50 -1.86 -0.32
N GLU A 34 -7.72 -0.94 -0.87
CA GLU A 34 -7.50 -0.85 -2.31
C GLU A 34 -6.80 -2.10 -2.86
N ILE A 35 -5.80 -2.64 -2.16
CA ILE A 35 -5.17 -3.93 -2.51
C ILE A 35 -6.21 -5.05 -2.50
N LEU A 36 -6.96 -5.19 -1.40
CA LEU A 36 -7.93 -6.27 -1.29
C LEU A 36 -8.97 -6.23 -2.42
N ASN A 37 -9.47 -5.04 -2.76
CA ASN A 37 -10.42 -4.88 -3.85
C ASN A 37 -9.79 -5.14 -5.22
N TYR A 38 -8.60 -4.59 -5.48
CA TYR A 38 -7.93 -4.69 -6.78
C TYR A 38 -7.55 -6.14 -7.13
N PHE A 39 -7.12 -6.91 -6.13
CA PHE A 39 -6.73 -8.32 -6.30
C PHE A 39 -7.87 -9.31 -6.05
N GLY A 40 -9.11 -8.84 -5.86
CA GLY A 40 -10.26 -9.72 -5.63
C GLY A 40 -10.18 -10.52 -4.33
N LEU A 41 -9.42 -10.03 -3.34
CA LEU A 41 -9.25 -10.65 -2.02
C LEU A 41 -10.33 -10.19 -1.03
N ALA A 42 -11.12 -9.18 -1.40
CA ALA A 42 -12.24 -8.69 -0.61
C ALA A 42 -13.40 -9.71 -0.57
N GLY A 43 -13.99 -9.92 0.61
CA GLY A 43 -15.17 -10.78 0.80
C GLY A 43 -14.89 -12.19 1.33
N GLY A 44 -13.63 -12.61 1.41
CA GLY A 44 -13.25 -13.86 2.09
C GLY A 44 -13.26 -13.71 3.62
N LEU A 45 -13.56 -14.80 4.33
CA LEU A 45 -13.52 -14.85 5.81
C LEU A 45 -12.13 -14.48 6.39
N ASN A 46 -11.06 -14.64 5.61
CA ASN A 46 -9.70 -14.34 6.05
C ASN A 46 -8.89 -13.56 4.99
N THR A 47 -9.11 -12.25 4.92
CA THR A 47 -8.42 -11.35 3.99
C THR A 47 -6.91 -11.29 4.20
N CYS A 48 -6.43 -11.47 5.44
CA CYS A 48 -5.00 -11.52 5.76
C CYS A 48 -4.31 -12.74 5.13
N GLU A 49 -4.89 -13.92 5.30
CA GLU A 49 -4.36 -15.16 4.73
C GLU A 49 -4.45 -15.16 3.20
N ALA A 50 -5.51 -14.59 2.64
CA ALA A 50 -5.62 -14.39 1.19
C ALA A 50 -4.51 -13.47 0.65
N LEU A 51 -4.21 -12.37 1.35
CA LEU A 51 -3.11 -11.48 1.00
C LEU A 51 -1.74 -12.16 1.17
N GLU A 52 -1.55 -12.94 2.23
CA GLU A 52 -0.31 -13.68 2.47
C GLU A 52 -0.04 -14.68 1.34
N ARG A 53 -1.05 -15.48 0.96
CA ARG A 53 -0.94 -16.41 -0.17
C ARG A 53 -0.63 -15.69 -1.48
N ALA A 54 -1.30 -14.57 -1.73
CA ALA A 54 -1.02 -13.75 -2.91
C ALA A 54 0.42 -13.18 -2.88
N TRP A 55 0.95 -12.84 -1.71
CA TRP A 55 2.33 -12.36 -1.58
C TRP A 55 3.39 -13.45 -1.78
N GLN A 56 3.08 -14.70 -1.43
CA GLN A 56 3.98 -15.84 -1.63
C GLN A 56 4.10 -16.27 -3.10
N ASP A 57 3.06 -16.04 -3.90
CA ASP A 57 3.10 -16.31 -5.35
C ASP A 57 3.94 -15.25 -6.09
N PRO A 58 4.99 -15.64 -6.85
CA PRO A 58 5.90 -14.67 -7.49
C PRO A 58 5.21 -13.71 -8.47
N TYR A 59 4.19 -14.18 -9.19
CA TYR A 59 3.47 -13.37 -10.16
C TYR A 59 2.61 -12.30 -9.47
N ASN A 60 1.86 -12.69 -8.44
CA ASN A 60 1.08 -11.75 -7.63
C ASN A 60 1.98 -10.82 -6.80
N ARG A 61 3.13 -11.31 -6.31
CA ARG A 61 4.08 -10.50 -5.54
C ARG A 61 4.56 -9.28 -6.32
N SER A 62 5.01 -9.44 -7.57
CA SER A 62 5.48 -8.29 -8.35
C SER A 62 4.36 -7.28 -8.59
N ARG A 63 3.14 -7.75 -8.85
CA ARG A 63 1.97 -6.90 -9.07
C ARG A 63 1.55 -6.15 -7.81
N ILE A 64 1.59 -6.79 -6.64
CA ILE A 64 1.31 -6.15 -5.35
C ILE A 64 2.37 -5.08 -5.06
N GLU A 65 3.64 -5.37 -5.33
CA GLU A 65 4.74 -4.42 -5.19
C GLU A 65 4.54 -3.19 -6.09
N ASP A 66 4.29 -3.41 -7.38
CA ASP A 66 4.03 -2.34 -8.35
C ASP A 66 2.82 -1.48 -7.97
N PHE A 67 1.75 -2.12 -7.50
CA PHE A 67 0.55 -1.42 -7.03
C PHE A 67 0.87 -0.48 -5.86
N ILE A 68 1.55 -0.99 -4.83
CA ILE A 68 1.92 -0.21 -3.64
C ILE A 68 2.85 0.95 -4.04
N ILE A 69 3.86 0.69 -4.88
CA ILE A 69 4.79 1.73 -5.35
C ILE A 69 4.04 2.82 -6.12
N ALA A 70 3.14 2.45 -7.03
CA ALA A 70 2.34 3.40 -7.78
C ALA A 70 1.44 4.25 -6.87
N TRP A 71 0.83 3.63 -5.86
CA TRP A 71 0.02 4.31 -4.87
C TRP A 71 0.85 5.32 -4.05
N LEU A 72 2.01 4.91 -3.55
CA LEU A 72 2.92 5.76 -2.78
C LEU A 72 3.42 6.95 -3.61
N ARG A 73 3.78 6.72 -4.87
CA ARG A 73 4.17 7.79 -5.81
C ARG A 73 3.05 8.79 -6.04
N ARG A 74 1.80 8.32 -6.17
CA ARG A 74 0.62 9.19 -6.29
C ARG A 74 0.44 10.06 -5.04
N LYS A 75 0.59 9.48 -3.85
CA LYS A 75 0.54 10.22 -2.58
C LYS A 75 1.62 11.30 -2.53
N MET A 76 2.88 10.95 -2.80
CA MET A 76 4.00 11.91 -2.73
C MET A 76 3.81 13.10 -3.68
N ARG A 77 3.26 12.85 -4.88
CA ARG A 77 2.92 13.95 -5.82
C ARG A 77 1.81 14.85 -5.27
N LYS A 78 0.78 14.29 -4.61
CA LYS A 78 -0.27 15.07 -3.97
C LYS A 78 0.27 15.91 -2.81
N SER A 79 1.10 15.34 -1.93
CA SER A 79 1.67 16.10 -0.81
C SER A 79 2.60 17.21 -1.27
N ILE A 80 3.38 16.99 -2.34
CA ILE A 80 4.18 18.04 -2.97
C ILE A 80 3.26 19.13 -3.53
N SER A 81 2.20 18.77 -4.27
CA SER A 81 1.25 19.73 -4.82
C SER A 81 0.47 20.52 -3.76
N GLU A 82 0.12 19.90 -2.63
CA GLU A 82 -0.56 20.57 -1.52
C GLU A 82 0.40 21.49 -0.74
N GLY A 83 1.66 21.06 -0.56
CA GLY A 83 2.72 21.92 -0.03
C GLY A 83 3.02 23.13 -0.91
N TYR A 84 3.02 22.96 -2.24
CA TYR A 84 3.15 24.08 -3.19
C TYR A 84 1.91 25.01 -3.18
N ARG A 85 0.70 24.49 -2.94
CA ARG A 85 -0.52 25.31 -2.86
C ARG A 85 -0.63 26.11 -1.56
N ALA A 86 -0.10 25.59 -0.45
CA ALA A 86 -0.04 26.31 0.83
C ALA A 86 1.03 27.42 0.88
N GLY A 87 1.80 27.59 -0.20
CA GLY A 87 2.89 28.57 -0.34
C GLY A 87 2.58 29.78 -1.22
N ILE A 88 1.30 30.16 -1.38
CA ILE A 88 0.95 31.46 -1.98
C ILE A 88 0.69 32.44 -0.83
N ILE A 89 1.70 33.29 -0.57
CA ILE A 89 1.63 34.50 0.25
C ILE A 89 0.91 35.59 -0.57
#